data_AF-A0A5B9M810-F1
#
_entry.id   AF-A0A5B9M810-F1
#
_cell.length_a   1.000
_cell.length_b   1.000
_cell.length_c   1.000
_cell.angle_alpha   90.00
_cell.angle_beta   90.00
_cell.angle_gamma   90.00
#
_symmetry.space_group_name_H-M   'P 1'
#
loop_
_entity.id
_entity.type
_entity.pdbx_description
1 polymer ?
#
loop_
_entity_poly.entity_id
_entity_poly.type
_entity_poly.pdbx_seq_one_letter_code
_entity_poly.pdbx_strand_id
1 'polypeptide(L)'
;MKQYISKVEGILLDYESWYKRAYPLICIVMFLCILALKYHCVVLSLIAAPLGLFTLLLLCWLYYELKEKEYEIRWMMVMLLIVGLIASPGV
;
A
#
# COMPACT_ATOMS: atom_id res chain seq x y z
N MET A 1 25.04 -16.14 18.02
CA MET A 1 24.30 -16.67 16.85
C MET A 1 22.82 -16.89 17.13
N LYS A 2 22.40 -17.61 18.18
CA LYS A 2 20.97 -17.83 18.51
C LYS A 2 20.15 -16.56 18.76
N GLN A 3 20.73 -15.54 19.38
CA GLN A 3 20.04 -14.25 19.61
C GLN A 3 19.79 -13.44 18.32
N TYR A 4 20.59 -13.64 17.27
CA TYR A 4 20.39 -12.94 16.00
C TYR A 4 19.22 -13.55 15.22
N ILE A 5 19.11 -14.89 15.24
CA ILE A 5 18.02 -15.64 14.58
C ILE A 5 16.67 -15.30 15.22
N SER A 6 16.60 -15.28 16.57
CA SER A 6 15.38 -14.92 17.30
C SER A 6 14.93 -13.47 17.05
N LYS A 7 15.87 -12.54 16.83
CA LYS A 7 15.54 -11.13 16.53
C LYS A 7 15.03 -10.97 15.09
N VAL A 8 15.58 -11.73 14.14
CA VAL A 8 15.11 -11.76 12.75
C VAL A 8 13.71 -12.39 12.66
N GLU A 9 13.45 -13.48 13.37
CA GLU A 9 12.12 -14.10 13.43
C GLU A 9 11.05 -13.18 14.03
N GLY A 10 11.39 -12.40 15.06
CA GLY A 10 10.49 -11.40 15.63
C GLY A 10 10.12 -10.29 14.64
N ILE A 11 11.10 -9.77 13.90
CA ILE A 11 10.87 -8.75 12.85
C ILE A 11 10.08 -9.34 11.67
N LEU A 12 10.31 -10.61 11.31
CA LEU A 12 9.56 -11.31 10.26
C LEU A 12 8.09 -11.58 10.66
N LEU A 13 7.84 -11.89 11.93
CA LEU A 13 6.49 -12.09 12.49
C LEU A 13 5.71 -10.77 12.55
N ASP A 14 6.36 -9.68 12.93
CA ASP A 14 5.76 -8.34 12.86
C ASP A 14 5.51 -7.92 11.40
N TYR A 15 6.43 -8.22 10.48
CA TYR A 15 6.26 -7.99 9.04
C TYR A 15 5.00 -8.64 8.48
N GLU A 16 4.79 -9.93 8.73
CA GLU A 16 3.65 -10.64 8.16
C GLU A 16 2.33 -10.06 8.68
N SER A 17 2.32 -9.60 9.93
CA SER A 17 1.19 -8.92 10.57
C SER A 17 0.91 -7.54 9.95
N TRP A 18 1.93 -6.69 9.81
CA TRP A 18 1.78 -5.35 9.23
C TRP A 18 1.43 -5.39 7.75
N TYR A 19 2.06 -6.29 6.99
CA TYR A 19 1.75 -6.51 5.59
C TYR A 19 0.34 -7.09 5.40
N LYS A 20 -0.08 -8.07 6.22
CA LYS A 20 -1.48 -8.57 6.23
C LYS A 20 -2.50 -7.50 6.57
N ARG A 21 -2.13 -6.44 7.30
CA ARG A 21 -2.99 -5.28 7.59
C ARG A 21 -2.97 -4.23 6.48
N ALA A 22 -1.84 -4.00 5.83
CA ALA A 22 -1.72 -3.07 4.71
C ALA A 22 -2.40 -3.60 3.44
N TYR A 23 -2.33 -4.90 3.19
CA TYR A 23 -2.91 -5.55 2.02
C TYR A 23 -4.42 -5.28 1.80
N PRO A 24 -5.32 -5.48 2.79
CA PRO A 24 -6.73 -5.15 2.63
C PRO A 24 -6.96 -3.65 2.41
N LEU A 25 -6.11 -2.79 2.98
CA LEU A 25 -6.15 -1.34 2.75
C LEU A 25 -5.88 -1.01 1.28
N ILE A 26 -4.84 -1.61 0.70
CA ILE A 26 -4.49 -1.47 -0.72
C ILE A 26 -5.65 -1.96 -1.60
N CYS A 27 -6.26 -3.12 -1.27
CA CYS A 27 -7.41 -3.65 -2.00
C CYS A 27 -8.62 -2.71 -1.94
N ILE A 28 -8.93 -2.12 -0.78
CA ILE A 28 -10.03 -1.16 -0.62
C ILE A 28 -9.78 0.08 -1.48
N VAL A 29 -8.56 0.63 -1.47
CA VAL A 29 -8.20 1.78 -2.31
C VAL A 29 -8.37 1.45 -3.79
N MET A 30 -7.85 0.31 -4.25
CA MET A 30 -8.01 -0.11 -5.64
C MET A 30 -9.48 -0.27 -6.03
N PHE A 31 -10.30 -0.88 -5.16
CA PHE A 31 -11.72 -1.06 -5.41
C PHE A 31 -12.46 0.28 -5.50
N LEU A 32 -12.17 1.21 -4.59
CA LEU A 32 -12.73 2.56 -4.63
C LEU A 32 -12.32 3.32 -5.90
N CYS A 33 -11.07 3.19 -6.34
CA CYS A 33 -10.61 3.77 -7.61
C CYS A 33 -11.36 3.19 -8.82
N ILE A 34 -11.56 1.87 -8.86
CA ILE A 34 -12.32 1.21 -9.95
C ILE A 34 -13.78 1.67 -9.95
N LEU A 35 -14.41 1.78 -8.77
CA LEU A 35 -15.77 2.30 -8.66
C LEU A 35 -15.84 3.77 -9.08
N ALA A 36 -14.88 4.60 -8.66
CA ALA A 36 -14.82 6.01 -9.05
C ALA A 36 -14.75 6.16 -10.57
N LEU A 37 -13.92 5.35 -11.24
CA LEU A 37 -13.81 5.29 -12.70
C LEU A 37 -15.10 4.81 -13.37
N LYS A 38 -15.67 3.71 -12.89
CA LYS A 38 -16.87 3.10 -13.48
C LYS A 38 -18.09 4.03 -13.42
N TYR A 39 -18.24 4.78 -12.33
CA TYR A 39 -19.41 5.63 -12.09
C TYR A 39 -19.15 7.12 -12.33
N HIS A 40 -17.96 7.49 -12.83
CA HIS A 40 -17.52 8.89 -12.96
C HIS A 40 -17.77 9.70 -11.67
N CYS A 41 -17.58 9.06 -10.52
CA CYS A 41 -17.99 9.62 -9.22
C CYS A 41 -16.83 10.40 -8.60
N VAL A 42 -16.87 11.72 -8.76
CA VAL A 42 -15.86 12.65 -8.22
C VAL A 42 -15.74 12.54 -6.70
N VAL A 43 -16.85 12.29 -6.00
CA VAL A 43 -16.87 12.13 -4.54
C VAL A 43 -16.07 10.91 -4.09
N LEU A 44 -16.22 9.78 -4.78
CA LEU A 44 -15.42 8.58 -4.48
C LEU A 44 -13.93 8.83 -4.77
N SER A 45 -13.60 9.55 -5.85
CA SER A 45 -12.21 9.92 -6.15
C SER A 45 -11.60 10.80 -5.05
N LEU A 46 -12.38 11.75 -4.50
CA LEU A 46 -11.98 12.61 -3.40
C LEU A 46 -11.71 11.84 -2.09
N ILE A 47 -12.39 10.72 -1.87
CA ILE A 47 -12.18 9.85 -0.70
C ILE A 47 -11.03 8.87 -0.95
N ALA A 48 -10.94 8.33 -2.17
CA ALA A 48 -9.90 7.38 -2.56
C ALA A 48 -8.51 8.03 -2.58
N ALA A 49 -8.39 9.31 -2.96
CA ALA A 49 -7.12 10.03 -3.00
C ALA A 49 -6.39 10.12 -1.64
N PRO A 50 -6.99 10.62 -0.54
CA PRO A 50 -6.34 10.69 0.77
C PRO A 50 -6.07 9.30 1.36
N LEU A 51 -6.96 8.33 1.12
CA LEU A 51 -6.76 6.93 1.51
C LEU A 51 -5.57 6.31 0.77
N GLY A 52 -5.46 6.54 -0.53
CA GLY A 52 -4.33 6.12 -1.35
C GLY A 52 -3.02 6.76 -0.89
N LEU A 53 -3.03 8.06 -0.60
CA LEU A 53 -1.87 8.79 -0.05
C LEU A 53 -1.42 8.19 1.29
N PHE A 54 -2.36 7.95 2.21
CA PHE A 54 -2.06 7.32 3.50
C PHE A 54 -1.45 5.93 3.32
N THR A 55 -2.00 5.12 2.41
CA THR A 55 -1.48 3.79 2.08
C THR A 55 -0.06 3.85 1.51
N LEU A 56 0.22 4.85 0.66
CA LEU A 56 1.55 5.12 0.10
C LEU A 56 2.57 5.50 1.16
N LEU A 57 2.21 6.38 2.10
CA LEU A 57 3.07 6.74 3.23
C LEU A 57 3.38 5.53 4.12
N LEU A 58 2.38 4.66 4.34
CA LEU A 58 2.53 3.44 5.13
C LEU A 58 3.46 2.44 4.41
N LEU A 59 3.34 2.30 3.10
CA LEU A 59 4.28 1.52 2.27
C LEU A 59 5.68 2.13 2.29
N CYS A 60 5.82 3.47 2.25
CA CYS A 60 7.12 4.15 2.34
C CYS A 60 7.79 3.88 3.68
N TRP A 61 7.02 3.93 4.77
CA TRP A 61 7.51 3.56 6.08
C TRP A 61 8.01 2.10 6.09
N LEU A 62 7.20 1.16 5.60
CA LEU A 62 7.59 -0.24 5.48
C LEU A 62 8.84 -0.44 4.60
N TYR A 63 8.98 0.32 3.51
CA TYR A 63 10.14 0.26 2.62
C TYR A 63 11.44 0.57 3.34
N TYR A 64 11.46 1.60 4.20
CA TYR A 64 12.65 1.96 4.97
C TYR A 64 12.97 0.95 6.07
N GLU A 65 11.93 0.39 6.69
CA GLU A 65 12.08 -0.55 7.80
C GLU A 65 12.49 -1.96 7.30
N LEU A 66 12.07 -2.34 6.08
CA LEU A 66 12.24 -3.70 5.53
C LEU A 66 13.00 -3.71 4.19
N LYS A 67 14.32 -3.57 4.27
CA LYS A 67 15.22 -3.63 3.10
C LYS A 67 15.23 -4.98 2.38
N GLU A 68 14.94 -6.08 3.06
CA GLU A 68 14.94 -7.43 2.44
C GLU A 68 13.79 -7.66 1.45
N LYS A 69 12.70 -6.89 1.58
CA LYS A 69 11.48 -6.98 0.74
C LYS A 69 11.22 -5.71 -0.06
N GLU A 70 12.26 -4.89 -0.19
CA GLU A 70 12.25 -3.62 -0.90
C GLU A 70 11.57 -3.73 -2.28
N TYR A 71 11.89 -4.78 -3.03
CA TYR A 71 11.38 -4.98 -4.39
C TYR A 71 9.86 -5.19 -4.42
N GLU A 72 9.31 -6.02 -3.53
CA GLU A 72 7.87 -6.30 -3.44
C GLU A 72 7.09 -5.03 -3.03
N ILE A 73 7.59 -4.32 -2.02
CA ILE A 73 7.00 -3.06 -1.53
C ILE A 73 7.03 -2.00 -2.64
N ARG A 74 8.14 -1.89 -3.38
CA ARG A 74 8.28 -0.96 -4.49
C ARG A 74 7.26 -1.24 -5.60
N TRP A 75 7.04 -2.51 -5.94
CA TRP A 75 6.01 -2.88 -6.92
C TRP A 75 4.61 -2.52 -6.45
N MET A 76 4.30 -2.70 -5.16
CA MET A 76 3.02 -2.28 -4.60
C MET A 76 2.79 -0.78 -4.69
N MET A 77 3.82 0.03 -4.37
CA MET A 77 3.75 1.48 -4.54
C MET A 77 3.49 1.88 -6.00
N VAL A 78 4.21 1.26 -6.95
CA VAL A 78 4.05 1.54 -8.38
C VAL A 78 2.62 1.21 -8.84
N MET A 79 2.06 0.07 -8.43
CA MET A 79 0.68 -0.30 -8.77
C MET A 79 -0.33 0.70 -8.22
N LEU A 80 -0.17 1.11 -6.95
CA LEU A 80 -1.01 2.13 -6.32
C LEU A 80 -0.95 3.48 -7.05
N LEU A 81 0.26 3.90 -7.45
CA LEU A 81 0.47 5.14 -8.21
C LEU A 81 -0.21 5.07 -9.57
N ILE A 82 -0.04 3.98 -10.33
CA ILE A 82 -0.66 3.81 -11.65
C ILE A 82 -2.19 3.86 -11.52
N VAL A 83 -2.77 3.12 -10.58
CA VAL A 83 -4.23 3.08 -10.37
C VAL A 83 -4.76 4.46 -9.96
N GLY A 84 -4.05 5.16 -9.07
CA GLY A 84 -4.42 6.53 -8.68
C GLY A 84 -4.35 7.53 -9.83
N LEU A 85 -3.35 7.40 -10.71
CA LEU A 85 -3.17 8.28 -11.87
C LEU A 85 -4.29 8.10 -12.90
N ILE A 86 -4.71 6.85 -13.15
CA ILE A 86 -5.84 6.54 -14.03
C ILE A 86 -7.16 7.05 -13.43
N ALA A 87 -7.34 6.92 -12.11
CA ALA A 87 -8.59 7.30 -11.43
C ALA A 87 -8.77 8.82 -11.25
N SER A 88 -7.74 9.63 -11.45
CA SER A 88 -7.82 11.09 -11.32
C SER A 88 -8.40 11.73 -12.58
N PRO A 89 -9.56 12.40 -12.53
CA PRO A 89 -10.21 12.98 -13.71
C PRO A 89 -9.55 14.28 -14.22
N GLY A 90 -8.31 14.58 -13.79
CA GLY A 90 -7.60 15.85 -14.04
C GLY A 90 -6.37 15.75 -14.95
N VAL A 91 -6.17 14.62 -15.63
CA VAL A 91 -5.20 14.42 -16.74
C VAL A 91 -5.98 13.91 -17.94
#